data_AF-A0A061AZ82-F1
#
_entry.id   AF-A0A061AZ82-F1
#
_cell.length_a   1.000
_cell.length_b   1.000
_cell.length_c   1.000
_cell.angle_alpha   90.00
_cell.angle_beta   90.00
_cell.angle_gamma   90.00
#
_symmetry.space_group_name_H-M   'P 1'
#
loop_
_entity.id
_entity.type
_entity.pdbx_description
1 polymer ?
#
loop_
_entity_poly.entity_id
_entity_poly.type
_entity_poly.pdbx_seq_one_letter_code
_entity_poly.pdbx_strand_id
1 'polypeptide(L)'
;METPLSLVIHSSLANEMLRQSVVRCARSIHTSRVLLAPKTSGPKATSQGFKRGGDSARSSKKSAGSFRFFEDHVHAGRYHKKSEANLSTISPFEGALTEGAVVRYTELQKQKLTQCGAFKKDQYAEVFPTPVTLVRPETKQLESVVNNAFNAPSSENRVCLVGERGIGKSTLLAHSLAIAVQNENAVVISIPHALRLVDGSCDYWFDSKLGTYTQPMYTKRLLDKIRHANATSLPKINLSKEYVIESSAKGRAATKFNTQHTLADLVKANVAGRQRGQILQILFDELLNQSKAPVFVAVDNFSALTASPQTAYRNTENKPLYLSDFQITNFILSLTSAQKSFQKGAVILSTSADDRNTLTLNTGLGLAQAGPYTPQYKLNRRIASQLNGVKPIEVSKLTKDQVSSLVGVLADAGAFRADELQQNTMEQLAAQKYVLSGNGNPLELIRSVVMYL
;
A
#
# COMPACT_ATOMS: atom_id res chain seq x y z
N MET A 1 -66.63 23.33 -0.87
CA MET A 1 -65.46 23.64 -1.73
C MET A 1 -64.42 24.30 -0.85
N GLU A 2 -63.15 24.04 -1.12
CA GLU A 2 -61.95 24.43 -0.36
C GLU A 2 -61.44 23.37 0.65
N THR A 3 -60.40 22.69 0.19
CA THR A 3 -59.49 21.79 0.89
C THR A 3 -58.50 22.59 1.74
N PRO A 4 -58.25 22.22 3.01
CA PRO A 4 -57.08 22.71 3.74
C PRO A 4 -55.88 21.79 3.53
N LEU A 5 -54.78 22.40 3.06
CA LEU A 5 -53.43 21.84 2.96
C LEU A 5 -52.94 21.33 4.33
N SER A 6 -52.82 20.02 4.49
CA SER A 6 -52.08 19.42 5.62
C SER A 6 -50.61 19.25 5.24
N LEU A 7 -49.75 19.99 5.94
CA LEU A 7 -48.30 19.81 6.00
C LEU A 7 -47.93 18.35 6.27
N VAL A 8 -47.38 17.64 5.28
CA VAL A 8 -46.64 16.41 5.49
C VAL A 8 -45.17 16.78 5.66
N ILE A 9 -44.75 16.95 6.90
CA ILE A 9 -43.34 17.12 7.26
C ILE A 9 -42.66 15.75 7.04
N HIS A 10 -41.81 15.67 6.02
CA HIS A 10 -40.94 14.54 5.76
C HIS A 10 -40.01 14.27 6.95
N SER A 11 -40.34 13.26 7.76
CA SER A 11 -39.51 12.68 8.82
C SER A 11 -38.37 11.79 8.29
N SER A 12 -38.09 11.83 6.98
CA SER A 12 -37.11 10.96 6.31
C SER A 12 -35.69 11.57 6.21
N LEU A 13 -35.50 12.85 6.51
CA LEU A 13 -34.20 13.51 6.37
C LEU A 13 -33.36 13.54 7.66
N ALA A 14 -33.98 13.29 8.82
CA ALA A 14 -33.29 13.36 10.11
C ALA A 14 -32.53 12.07 10.49
N ASN A 15 -32.94 10.92 9.95
CA ASN A 15 -32.30 9.63 10.27
C ASN A 15 -31.12 9.27 9.36
N GLU A 16 -30.91 9.99 8.25
CA GLU A 16 -29.81 9.73 7.32
C GLU A 16 -28.53 10.53 7.68
N MET A 17 -28.65 11.60 8.47
CA MET A 17 -27.50 12.41 8.91
C MET A 17 -26.75 11.87 10.13
N LEU A 18 -27.28 10.87 10.84
CA LEU A 18 -26.67 10.29 12.04
C LEU A 18 -25.81 9.03 11.78
N ARG A 19 -25.70 8.56 10.53
CA ARG A 19 -24.93 7.34 10.19
C ARG A 19 -23.58 7.56 9.54
N GLN A 20 -23.11 8.80 9.41
CA GLN A 20 -21.76 9.08 8.89
C GLN A 20 -21.05 10.15 9.73
N SER A 21 -20.42 9.71 10.82
CA SER A 21 -19.16 10.26 11.32
C SER A 21 -18.75 9.57 12.62
N VAL A 22 -18.49 8.25 12.57
CA VAL A 22 -17.57 7.68 13.56
C VAL A 22 -16.15 8.05 13.14
N VAL A 23 -15.85 9.35 13.28
CA VAL A 23 -14.48 9.84 13.33
C VAL A 23 -13.91 9.29 14.63
N ARG A 24 -13.24 8.14 14.56
CA ARG A 24 -12.37 7.68 15.66
C ARG A 24 -11.12 8.58 15.69
N CYS A 25 -11.30 9.84 16.04
CA CYS A 25 -10.23 10.73 16.48
C CYS A 25 -10.43 10.96 17.98
N ALA A 26 -10.22 9.90 18.77
CA ALA A 26 -9.94 10.08 20.18
C ALA A 26 -8.52 10.68 20.27
N ARG A 27 -8.43 12.01 20.17
CA ARG A 27 -7.23 12.74 20.58
C ARG A 27 -7.12 12.53 22.10
N SER A 28 -6.15 11.74 22.55
CA SER A 28 -5.75 11.77 23.94
C SER A 28 -5.16 13.15 24.23
N ILE A 29 -5.91 13.97 24.96
CA ILE A 29 -5.41 15.23 25.49
C ILE A 29 -4.43 14.86 26.60
N HIS A 30 -3.14 14.79 26.27
CA HIS A 30 -2.10 14.71 27.29
C HIS A 30 -1.89 16.11 27.85
N THR A 31 -2.46 16.39 29.02
CA THR A 31 -2.15 17.57 29.82
C THR A 31 -0.78 17.37 30.48
N SER A 32 0.31 17.60 29.74
CA SER A 32 1.59 17.90 30.39
C SER A 32 1.52 19.35 30.89
N ARG A 33 1.42 19.49 32.21
CA ARG A 33 1.51 20.76 32.94
C ARG A 33 2.86 21.40 32.61
N VAL A 34 2.89 22.37 31.70
CA VAL A 34 4.04 23.28 31.57
C VAL A 34 3.89 24.30 32.68
N LEU A 35 4.71 24.19 33.71
CA LEU A 35 4.84 25.21 34.75
C LEU A 35 5.25 26.53 34.08
N LEU A 36 4.33 27.48 34.05
CA LEU A 36 4.59 28.90 33.85
C LEU A 36 5.49 29.37 34.99
N ALA A 37 6.77 29.57 34.72
CA ALA A 37 7.65 30.36 35.57
C ALA A 37 7.87 31.74 34.89
N PRO A 38 7.69 32.86 35.61
CA PRO A 38 7.86 34.19 35.03
C PRO A 38 9.33 34.46 34.70
N LYS A 39 9.57 35.13 33.57
CA LYS A 39 10.89 35.66 33.20
C LYS A 39 11.19 36.88 34.06
N THR A 40 12.07 36.75 35.05
CA THR A 40 12.66 37.89 35.74
C THR A 40 14.05 38.18 35.17
N SER A 41 14.22 39.40 34.68
CA SER A 41 15.45 40.03 34.23
C SER A 41 16.41 40.31 35.40
N GLY A 42 17.64 39.79 35.35
CA GLY A 42 18.71 40.05 36.33
C GLY A 42 20.01 39.30 35.99
N PRO A 43 21.20 39.77 36.43
CA PRO A 43 22.45 39.64 35.70
C PRO A 43 23.11 38.25 35.76
N LYS A 44 23.93 37.98 34.73
CA LYS A 44 24.68 36.75 34.47
C LYS A 44 25.36 36.19 35.74
N ALA A 45 24.78 35.14 36.31
CA ALA A 45 25.42 34.32 37.33
C ALA A 45 26.08 33.10 36.66
N THR A 46 27.40 33.01 36.84
CA THR A 46 28.27 31.90 36.47
C THR A 46 27.67 30.54 36.83
N SER A 47 27.51 29.65 35.84
CA SER A 47 27.00 28.30 36.08
C SER A 47 28.02 27.46 36.85
N GLN A 48 27.94 27.47 38.18
CA GLN A 48 28.55 26.43 38.99
C GLN A 48 27.78 25.13 38.75
N GLY A 49 28.44 24.19 38.09
CA GLY A 49 27.89 22.86 37.81
C GLY A 49 27.73 22.08 39.11
N PHE A 50 26.49 21.96 39.59
CA PHE A 50 26.15 20.97 40.61
C PHE A 50 26.21 19.58 39.98
N LYS A 51 27.26 18.82 40.32
CA LYS A 51 27.28 17.36 40.13
C LYS A 51 26.16 16.76 40.98
N ARG A 52 25.06 16.34 40.34
CA ARG A 52 24.12 15.41 40.95
C ARG A 52 24.77 14.02 40.98
N GLY A 53 25.43 13.70 42.09
CA GLY A 53 25.58 12.32 42.53
C GLY A 53 24.25 11.83 43.11
N GLY A 54 23.94 10.55 42.92
CA GLY A 54 22.84 9.87 43.60
C GLY A 54 21.72 9.40 42.66
N ASP A 55 21.70 8.09 42.43
CA ASP A 55 20.53 7.24 42.18
C ASP A 55 19.24 7.94 41.71
N SER A 56 19.17 8.14 40.40
CA SER A 56 18.00 7.77 39.62
C SER A 56 18.35 8.01 38.16
N ALA A 57 19.05 7.04 37.58
CA ALA A 57 18.61 6.62 36.27
C ALA A 57 17.12 6.28 36.44
N ARG A 58 16.23 7.23 36.15
CA ARG A 58 14.89 6.87 35.67
C ARG A 58 15.17 6.05 34.43
N SER A 59 15.41 4.76 34.64
CA SER A 59 15.13 3.70 33.69
C SER A 59 13.82 4.16 33.08
N SER A 60 13.87 4.61 31.81
CA SER A 60 12.65 4.88 31.06
C SER A 60 11.84 3.62 31.30
N LYS A 61 10.76 3.69 32.09
CA LYS A 61 9.95 2.52 32.39
C LYS A 61 9.70 1.90 31.03
N LYS A 62 10.32 0.74 30.77
CA LYS A 62 10.00 -0.04 29.59
C LYS A 62 8.53 -0.32 29.82
N SER A 63 7.66 0.46 29.19
CA SER A 63 6.24 0.22 29.31
C SER A 63 6.06 -1.14 28.68
N ALA A 64 5.94 -2.15 29.54
CA ALA A 64 5.65 -3.51 29.14
C ALA A 64 4.22 -3.62 28.57
N GLY A 65 3.47 -2.51 28.53
CA GLY A 65 2.20 -2.38 27.85
C GLY A 65 2.34 -1.81 26.45
N SER A 66 1.60 -2.40 25.51
CA SER A 66 1.36 -1.81 24.20
C SER A 66 0.40 -0.63 24.32
N PHE A 67 0.81 0.54 23.82
CA PHE A 67 -0.07 1.71 23.68
C PHE A 67 -0.79 1.75 22.33
N ARG A 68 -0.62 0.71 21.51
CA ARG A 68 -1.17 0.66 20.15
C ARG A 68 -2.55 0.00 20.17
N PHE A 69 -3.37 0.36 19.19
CA PHE A 69 -4.59 -0.39 18.91
C PHE A 69 -4.26 -1.84 18.56
N PHE A 70 -5.23 -2.73 18.76
CA PHE A 70 -5.04 -4.17 18.62
C PHE A 70 -4.38 -4.58 17.30
N GLU A 71 -4.87 -4.11 16.14
CA GLU A 71 -4.29 -4.40 14.82
C GLU A 71 -2.81 -4.00 14.72
N ASP A 72 -2.49 -2.77 15.14
CA ASP A 72 -1.13 -2.24 15.07
C ASP A 72 -0.21 -2.89 16.11
N HIS A 73 -0.79 -3.39 17.21
CA HIS A 73 -0.09 -4.17 18.21
C HIS A 73 0.28 -5.56 17.71
N VAL A 74 -0.69 -6.26 17.09
CA VAL A 74 -0.51 -7.59 16.51
C VAL A 74 0.55 -7.55 15.40
N HIS A 75 0.39 -6.63 14.45
CA HIS A 75 1.34 -6.46 13.33
C HIS A 75 2.77 -6.12 13.81
N ALA A 76 2.92 -5.32 14.86
CA ALA A 76 4.23 -4.94 15.37
C ALA A 76 4.81 -5.90 16.42
N GLY A 77 3.97 -6.71 17.05
CA GLY A 77 4.29 -7.53 18.23
C GLY A 77 5.15 -8.75 17.94
N ARG A 78 5.44 -9.04 16.66
CA ARG A 78 6.27 -10.17 16.21
C ARG A 78 5.78 -11.52 16.76
N TYR A 79 4.46 -11.69 16.86
CA TYR A 79 3.83 -12.91 17.38
C TYR A 79 4.11 -14.15 16.54
N HIS A 80 4.40 -13.99 15.24
CA HIS A 80 4.84 -15.05 14.33
C HIS A 80 6.02 -15.88 14.89
N LYS A 81 6.88 -15.30 15.73
CA LYS A 81 8.02 -16.02 16.33
C LYS A 81 7.63 -17.12 17.31
N LYS A 82 6.40 -17.07 17.85
CA LYS A 82 5.88 -18.04 18.80
C LYS A 82 4.97 -19.09 18.13
N SER A 83 4.80 -19.01 16.81
CA SER A 83 3.99 -19.99 16.08
C SER A 83 4.74 -21.31 15.99
N GLU A 84 4.05 -22.41 16.30
CA GLU A 84 4.57 -23.79 16.30
C GLU A 84 4.35 -24.51 14.95
N ALA A 85 3.87 -23.80 13.93
CA ALA A 85 3.50 -24.41 12.65
C ALA A 85 4.70 -25.04 11.92
N ASN A 86 4.56 -26.32 11.54
CA ASN A 86 5.56 -27.05 10.77
C ASN A 86 5.58 -26.60 9.29
N LEU A 87 6.47 -25.66 8.97
CA LEU A 87 6.61 -25.08 7.62
C LEU A 87 7.31 -25.99 6.60
N SER A 88 7.93 -27.09 7.03
CA SER A 88 8.67 -28.01 6.16
C SER A 88 7.76 -28.75 5.17
N THR A 89 6.50 -28.98 5.54
CA THR A 89 5.50 -29.63 4.69
C THR A 89 5.02 -28.73 3.54
N ILE A 90 5.20 -27.42 3.66
CA ILE A 90 4.67 -26.43 2.71
C ILE A 90 5.73 -26.14 1.63
N SER A 91 5.34 -26.31 0.36
CA SER A 91 6.20 -26.04 -0.78
C SER A 91 6.53 -24.54 -0.92
N PRO A 92 7.75 -24.19 -1.38
CA PRO A 92 8.10 -22.80 -1.66
C PRO A 92 7.35 -22.25 -2.87
N PHE A 93 7.16 -20.92 -2.90
CA PHE A 93 6.58 -20.18 -4.02
C PHE A 93 7.60 -20.04 -5.17
N GLU A 94 8.01 -21.18 -5.74
CA GLU A 94 8.98 -21.27 -6.84
C GLU A 94 8.62 -22.42 -7.78
N GLY A 95 9.04 -22.31 -9.04
CA GLY A 95 8.76 -23.32 -10.06
C GLY A 95 7.31 -23.29 -10.58
N ALA A 96 6.85 -24.43 -11.10
CA ALA A 96 5.50 -24.57 -11.62
C ALA A 96 4.48 -24.55 -10.49
N LEU A 97 3.77 -23.43 -10.35
CA LEU A 97 2.77 -23.24 -9.30
C LEU A 97 1.54 -24.13 -9.55
N THR A 98 1.27 -25.06 -8.62
CA THR A 98 0.08 -25.94 -8.67
C THR A 98 -1.14 -25.21 -8.11
N GLU A 99 -2.27 -25.27 -8.82
CA GLU A 99 -3.51 -24.62 -8.35
C GLU A 99 -4.04 -25.30 -7.09
N GLY A 100 -4.57 -24.49 -6.16
CA GLY A 100 -5.13 -24.99 -4.91
C GLY A 100 -4.09 -25.41 -3.87
N ALA A 101 -2.80 -25.41 -4.21
CA ALA A 101 -1.75 -25.67 -3.24
C ALA A 101 -1.44 -24.45 -2.38
N VAL A 102 -1.24 -24.71 -1.09
CA VAL A 102 -0.76 -23.72 -0.13
C VAL A 102 0.76 -23.70 -0.20
N VAL A 103 1.33 -22.51 -0.31
CA VAL A 103 2.74 -22.25 -0.60
C VAL A 103 3.31 -21.18 0.31
N ARG A 104 4.59 -21.30 0.66
CA ARG A 104 5.33 -20.32 1.47
C ARG A 104 6.26 -19.49 0.60
N TYR A 105 6.43 -18.21 0.92
CA TYR A 105 7.44 -17.40 0.23
C TYR A 105 8.86 -17.87 0.58
N THR A 106 9.77 -17.76 -0.38
CA THR A 106 11.20 -17.97 -0.09
C THR A 106 11.78 -16.80 0.70
N GLU A 107 12.93 -17.02 1.34
CA GLU A 107 13.49 -16.00 2.24
C GLU A 107 13.82 -14.70 1.49
N LEU A 108 14.34 -14.80 0.27
CA LEU A 108 14.59 -13.68 -0.62
C LEU A 108 13.31 -12.92 -0.98
N GLN A 109 12.26 -13.65 -1.36
CA GLN A 109 10.95 -13.06 -1.65
C GLN A 109 10.38 -12.36 -0.42
N LYS A 110 10.39 -13.03 0.74
CA LYS A 110 9.92 -12.47 2.01
C LYS A 110 10.67 -11.17 2.34
N GLN A 111 12.00 -11.16 2.20
CA GLN A 111 12.81 -9.97 2.47
C GLN A 111 12.41 -8.82 1.53
N LYS A 112 12.37 -9.03 0.21
CA LYS A 112 12.04 -7.97 -0.75
C LYS A 112 10.58 -7.51 -0.64
N LEU A 113 9.62 -8.43 -0.49
CA LEU A 113 8.20 -8.11 -0.31
C LEU A 113 7.95 -7.30 0.97
N THR A 114 8.68 -7.60 2.04
CA THR A 114 8.64 -6.81 3.29
C THR A 114 9.15 -5.39 3.05
N GLN A 115 10.24 -5.21 2.29
CA GLN A 115 10.75 -3.87 1.93
C GLN A 115 9.79 -3.11 1.01
N CYS A 116 9.11 -3.81 0.09
CA CYS A 116 8.05 -3.25 -0.75
C CYS A 116 6.80 -2.87 0.06
N GLY A 117 6.62 -3.42 1.26
CA GLY A 117 5.42 -3.24 2.08
C GLY A 117 4.21 -4.01 1.54
N ALA A 118 4.43 -5.17 0.91
CA ALA A 118 3.37 -5.98 0.33
C ALA A 118 2.50 -6.69 1.40
N PHE A 119 3.10 -7.05 2.54
CA PHE A 119 2.39 -7.62 3.68
C PHE A 119 1.69 -6.52 4.48
N LYS A 120 0.38 -6.65 4.65
CA LYS A 120 -0.47 -5.69 5.35
C LYS A 120 -0.85 -6.20 6.73
N LYS A 121 -1.15 -5.25 7.62
CA LYS A 121 -1.60 -5.52 8.99
C LYS A 121 -2.92 -6.30 9.09
N ASP A 122 -3.78 -6.20 8.07
CA ASP A 122 -5.12 -6.82 8.08
C ASP A 122 -5.13 -8.25 7.50
N GLN A 123 -3.97 -8.84 7.23
CA GLN A 123 -3.83 -10.15 6.55
C GLN A 123 -3.61 -11.33 7.52
N TYR A 124 -3.53 -11.09 8.84
CA TYR A 124 -3.29 -12.12 9.85
C TYR A 124 -2.06 -13.00 9.58
N ALA A 125 -1.02 -12.41 9.01
CA ALA A 125 0.23 -13.13 8.71
C ALA A 125 0.96 -13.60 9.98
N GLU A 126 0.55 -13.15 11.17
CA GLU A 126 1.14 -13.58 12.44
C GLU A 126 0.79 -15.01 12.87
N VAL A 127 -0.25 -15.61 12.28
CA VAL A 127 -0.67 -16.99 12.57
C VAL A 127 0.46 -17.98 12.25
N PHE A 128 1.22 -17.69 11.20
CA PHE A 128 2.32 -18.52 10.73
C PHE A 128 3.69 -17.87 11.04
N PRO A 129 4.79 -18.64 11.13
CA PRO A 129 6.13 -18.06 11.33
C PRO A 129 6.61 -17.26 10.11
N THR A 130 6.15 -17.64 8.92
CA THR A 130 6.36 -16.95 7.65
C THR A 130 5.02 -16.74 6.97
N PRO A 131 4.79 -15.63 6.25
CA PRO A 131 3.56 -15.46 5.49
C PRO A 131 3.38 -16.62 4.49
N VAL A 132 2.20 -17.23 4.54
CA VAL A 132 1.78 -18.34 3.69
C VAL A 132 0.63 -17.86 2.80
N THR A 133 0.55 -18.40 1.59
CA THR A 133 -0.47 -18.02 0.60
C THR A 133 -0.97 -19.21 -0.20
N LEU A 134 -2.12 -19.06 -0.86
CA LEU A 134 -2.72 -20.07 -1.72
C LEU A 134 -2.50 -19.72 -3.18
N VAL A 135 -2.05 -20.68 -3.99
CA VAL A 135 -2.02 -20.54 -5.45
C VAL A 135 -3.43 -20.67 -6.00
N ARG A 136 -3.83 -19.66 -6.76
CA ARG A 136 -5.17 -19.53 -7.34
C ARG A 136 -5.09 -19.49 -8.87
N PRO A 137 -6.20 -19.72 -9.59
CA PRO A 137 -6.21 -19.57 -11.06
C PRO A 137 -5.79 -18.16 -11.50
N GLU A 138 -6.16 -17.12 -10.75
CA GLU A 138 -5.74 -15.74 -11.06
C GLU A 138 -4.23 -15.52 -10.84
N THR A 139 -3.59 -16.32 -9.97
CA THR A 139 -2.12 -16.28 -9.81
C THR A 139 -1.43 -16.72 -11.10
N LYS A 140 -1.93 -17.76 -11.77
CA LYS A 140 -1.37 -18.21 -13.07
C LYS A 140 -1.61 -17.20 -14.18
N GLN A 141 -2.77 -16.54 -14.18
CA GLN A 141 -3.02 -15.43 -15.11
C GLN A 141 -2.00 -14.30 -14.88
N LEU A 142 -1.76 -13.91 -13.63
CA LEU A 142 -0.74 -12.91 -13.31
C LEU A 142 0.68 -13.37 -13.64
N GLU A 143 0.99 -14.66 -13.45
CA GLU A 143 2.28 -15.24 -13.83
C GLU A 143 2.53 -15.06 -15.33
N SER A 144 1.54 -15.36 -16.18
CA SER A 144 1.65 -15.12 -17.62
C SER A 144 1.89 -13.64 -17.96
N VAL A 145 1.21 -12.72 -17.27
CA VAL A 145 1.39 -11.27 -17.48
C VAL A 145 2.79 -10.83 -17.09
N VAL A 146 3.30 -11.28 -15.93
CA VAL A 146 4.64 -10.95 -15.44
C VAL A 146 5.71 -11.56 -16.36
N ASN A 147 5.50 -12.79 -16.82
CA ASN A 147 6.43 -13.45 -17.74
C ASN A 147 6.52 -12.72 -19.10
N ASN A 148 5.39 -12.28 -19.64
CA ASN A 148 5.35 -11.47 -20.86
C ASN A 148 6.03 -10.10 -20.66
N ALA A 149 5.85 -9.50 -19.48
CA ALA A 149 6.39 -8.19 -19.14
C ALA A 149 7.92 -8.13 -19.06
N PHE A 150 8.62 -9.27 -19.00
CA PHE A 150 10.08 -9.29 -19.11
C PHE A 150 10.57 -8.86 -20.49
N ASN A 151 9.79 -9.12 -21.54
CA ASN A 151 10.18 -8.87 -22.93
C ASN A 151 9.35 -7.77 -23.61
N ALA A 152 8.13 -7.51 -23.13
CA ALA A 152 7.19 -6.57 -23.72
C ALA A 152 7.11 -5.23 -22.96
N PRO A 153 6.71 -4.14 -23.62
CA PRO A 153 6.57 -2.83 -23.00
C PRO A 153 5.44 -2.79 -21.97
N SER A 154 5.55 -1.86 -21.02
CA SER A 154 4.55 -1.74 -19.96
C SER A 154 3.20 -1.19 -20.43
N SER A 155 3.10 -0.67 -21.66
CA SER A 155 1.84 -0.23 -22.28
C SER A 155 0.89 -1.38 -22.59
N GLU A 156 1.44 -2.57 -22.87
CA GLU A 156 0.66 -3.79 -23.16
C GLU A 156 0.29 -4.55 -21.88
N ASN A 157 1.14 -4.43 -20.86
CA ASN A 157 1.02 -5.16 -19.59
C ASN A 157 0.51 -4.25 -18.47
N ARG A 158 -0.70 -3.70 -18.65
CA ARG A 158 -1.42 -2.91 -17.64
C ARG A 158 -2.62 -3.70 -17.12
N VAL A 159 -2.62 -4.02 -15.84
CA VAL A 159 -3.64 -4.87 -15.21
C VAL A 159 -4.19 -4.22 -13.96
N CYS A 160 -5.49 -4.37 -13.72
CA CYS A 160 -6.15 -3.94 -12.48
C CYS A 160 -6.91 -5.11 -11.82
N LEU A 161 -6.57 -5.41 -10.57
CA LEU A 161 -7.24 -6.42 -9.75
C LEU A 161 -8.52 -5.84 -9.16
N VAL A 162 -9.65 -6.40 -9.55
CA VAL A 162 -11.00 -6.01 -9.13
C VAL A 162 -11.66 -7.18 -8.40
N GLY A 163 -12.51 -6.89 -7.41
CA GLY A 163 -13.23 -7.92 -6.68
C GLY A 163 -13.77 -7.41 -5.35
N GLU A 164 -14.48 -8.29 -4.65
CA GLU A 164 -15.12 -8.01 -3.36
C GLU A 164 -14.12 -7.66 -2.25
N ARG A 165 -14.64 -7.23 -1.09
CA ARG A 165 -13.83 -6.96 0.10
C ARG A 165 -13.25 -8.26 0.65
N GLY A 166 -11.97 -8.25 1.01
CA GLY A 166 -11.33 -9.40 1.66
C GLY A 166 -10.97 -10.56 0.74
N ILE A 167 -11.20 -10.43 -0.58
CA ILE A 167 -11.05 -11.53 -1.53
C ILE A 167 -9.59 -11.94 -1.85
N GLY A 168 -8.60 -11.18 -1.38
CA GLY A 168 -7.18 -11.45 -1.64
C GLY A 168 -6.54 -10.62 -2.76
N LYS A 169 -7.04 -9.40 -3.02
CA LYS A 169 -6.45 -8.51 -4.04
C LYS A 169 -5.00 -8.12 -3.73
N SER A 170 -4.74 -7.72 -2.47
CA SER A 170 -3.39 -7.39 -2.02
C SER A 170 -2.45 -8.60 -1.97
N THR A 171 -2.98 -9.80 -1.69
CA THR A 171 -2.17 -11.04 -1.71
C THR A 171 -1.81 -11.43 -3.14
N LEU A 172 -2.71 -11.28 -4.10
CA LEU A 172 -2.41 -11.46 -5.53
C LEU A 172 -1.40 -10.43 -6.05
N LEU A 173 -1.49 -9.17 -5.62
CA LEU A 173 -0.46 -8.18 -5.92
C LEU A 173 0.90 -8.61 -5.34
N ALA A 174 0.92 -9.15 -4.12
CA ALA A 174 2.14 -9.72 -3.54
C ALA A 174 2.68 -10.93 -4.36
N HIS A 175 1.81 -11.79 -4.91
CA HIS A 175 2.23 -12.86 -5.82
C HIS A 175 2.92 -12.31 -7.05
N SER A 176 2.34 -11.30 -7.70
CA SER A 176 2.94 -10.70 -8.89
C SER A 176 4.33 -10.13 -8.62
N LEU A 177 4.52 -9.52 -7.43
CA LEU A 177 5.81 -9.03 -6.98
C LEU A 177 6.77 -10.17 -6.64
N ALA A 178 6.28 -11.27 -6.06
CA ALA A 178 7.10 -12.44 -5.75
C ALA A 178 7.68 -13.07 -7.03
N ILE A 179 6.87 -13.21 -8.08
CA ILE A 179 7.29 -13.69 -9.40
C ILE A 179 8.31 -12.72 -10.02
N ALA A 180 8.03 -11.40 -9.98
CA ALA A 180 8.96 -10.40 -10.51
C ALA A 180 10.33 -10.42 -9.78
N VAL A 181 10.31 -10.66 -8.47
CA VAL A 181 11.50 -10.68 -7.61
C VAL A 181 12.41 -11.89 -7.84
N GLN A 182 11.88 -13.01 -8.36
CA GLN A 182 12.68 -14.19 -8.72
C GLN A 182 13.78 -13.81 -9.73
N ASN A 183 13.51 -12.85 -10.61
CA ASN A 183 14.52 -12.29 -11.50
C ASN A 183 15.30 -11.17 -10.81
N GLU A 184 16.59 -11.40 -10.53
CA GLU A 184 17.46 -10.46 -9.82
C GLU A 184 17.66 -9.10 -10.51
N ASN A 185 17.45 -9.07 -11.83
CA ASN A 185 17.61 -7.88 -12.66
C ASN A 185 16.34 -7.00 -12.69
N ALA A 186 15.20 -7.49 -12.19
CA ALA A 186 13.96 -6.72 -12.18
C ALA A 186 14.03 -5.55 -11.20
N VAL A 187 13.42 -4.42 -11.58
CA VAL A 187 13.23 -3.26 -10.72
C VAL A 187 11.77 -3.20 -10.29
N VAL A 188 11.52 -3.21 -8.99
CA VAL A 188 10.18 -3.19 -8.40
C VAL A 188 9.94 -1.84 -7.71
N ILE A 189 8.87 -1.16 -8.11
CA ILE A 189 8.38 0.07 -7.48
C ILE A 189 7.02 -0.24 -6.86
N SER A 190 6.95 -0.29 -5.53
CA SER A 190 5.72 -0.59 -4.80
C SER A 190 5.18 0.61 -4.02
N ILE A 191 3.90 0.89 -4.27
CA ILE A 191 3.07 1.88 -3.59
C ILE A 191 1.98 1.10 -2.83
N PRO A 192 2.24 0.68 -1.57
CA PRO A 192 1.37 -0.26 -0.85
C PRO A 192 0.06 0.35 -0.34
N HIS A 193 0.00 1.68 -0.23
CA HIS A 193 -1.20 2.41 0.20
C HIS A 193 -1.29 3.73 -0.57
N ALA A 194 -2.02 3.73 -1.70
CA ALA A 194 -2.19 4.93 -2.51
C ALA A 194 -3.00 6.03 -1.80
N LEU A 195 -3.87 5.69 -0.84
CA LEU A 195 -4.66 6.66 -0.06
C LEU A 195 -3.78 7.75 0.60
N ARG A 196 -2.58 7.39 1.07
CA ARG A 196 -1.64 8.35 1.70
C ARG A 196 -1.13 9.45 0.78
N LEU A 197 -1.28 9.27 -0.54
CA LEU A 197 -0.94 10.30 -1.52
C LEU A 197 -2.00 11.42 -1.58
N VAL A 198 -3.20 11.16 -1.08
CA VAL A 198 -4.39 12.00 -1.30
C VAL A 198 -4.99 12.52 0.02
N ASP A 199 -4.79 11.80 1.12
CA ASP A 199 -5.43 12.01 2.42
C ASP A 199 -4.96 13.26 3.21
N GLY A 200 -3.98 14.02 2.72
CA GLY A 200 -3.50 15.21 3.42
C GLY A 200 -2.55 14.91 4.59
N SER A 201 -2.12 13.66 4.78
CA SER A 201 -1.33 13.25 5.96
C SER A 201 0.17 13.57 5.88
N CYS A 202 0.67 13.84 4.67
CA CYS A 202 2.10 14.08 4.42
C CYS A 202 2.37 15.57 4.17
N ASP A 203 3.63 15.97 4.26
CA ASP A 203 4.02 17.31 3.83
C ASP A 203 4.00 17.42 2.30
N TYR A 204 3.79 18.63 1.80
CA TYR A 204 3.79 18.92 0.38
C TYR A 204 4.38 20.31 0.10
N TRP A 205 4.95 20.47 -1.08
CA TRP A 205 5.58 21.71 -1.53
C TRP A 205 5.48 21.85 -3.04
N PHE A 206 5.17 23.05 -3.52
CA PHE A 206 5.14 23.35 -4.95
C PHE A 206 6.57 23.55 -5.48
N ASP A 207 7.03 22.66 -6.36
CA ASP A 207 8.32 22.84 -7.02
C ASP A 207 8.14 23.62 -8.33
N SER A 208 8.59 24.88 -8.34
CA SER A 208 8.51 25.76 -9.52
C SER A 208 9.24 25.20 -10.74
N LYS A 209 10.27 24.35 -10.56
CA LYS A 209 11.01 23.74 -11.68
C LYS A 209 10.21 22.64 -12.36
N LEU A 210 9.47 21.87 -11.57
CA LEU A 210 8.66 20.75 -12.06
C LEU A 210 7.22 21.17 -12.40
N GLY A 211 6.78 22.35 -11.93
CA GLY A 211 5.40 22.83 -12.08
C GLY A 211 4.38 21.96 -11.36
N THR A 212 4.81 21.13 -10.41
CA THR A 212 3.96 20.15 -9.70
C THR A 212 4.20 20.19 -8.20
N TYR A 213 3.22 19.72 -7.44
CA TYR A 213 3.34 19.53 -6.00
C TYR A 213 4.10 18.24 -5.70
N THR A 214 5.17 18.37 -4.93
CA THR A 214 6.01 17.28 -4.47
C THR A 214 5.69 16.95 -3.01
N GLN A 215 5.82 15.69 -2.60
CA GLN A 215 5.53 15.22 -1.24
C GLN A 215 6.81 14.68 -0.58
N PRO A 216 7.67 15.54 0.00
CA PRO A 216 9.06 15.17 0.26
C PRO A 216 9.29 14.16 1.39
N MET A 217 8.41 14.03 2.38
CA MET A 217 8.47 12.91 3.35
C MET A 217 8.02 11.60 2.72
N TYR A 218 6.97 11.62 1.89
CA TYR A 218 6.52 10.43 1.18
C TYR A 218 7.59 9.96 0.19
N THR A 219 8.12 10.87 -0.63
CA THR A 219 9.17 10.61 -1.60
C THR A 219 10.41 10.02 -0.93
N LYS A 220 10.83 10.51 0.24
CA LYS A 220 11.94 9.90 0.98
C LYS A 220 11.66 8.42 1.31
N ARG A 221 10.49 8.13 1.89
CA ARG A 221 10.10 6.75 2.24
C ARG A 221 9.97 5.87 0.99
N LEU A 222 9.51 6.43 -0.12
CA LEU A 222 9.42 5.72 -1.40
C LEU A 222 10.82 5.41 -1.96
N LEU A 223 11.73 6.37 -1.98
CA LEU A 223 13.12 6.19 -2.41
C LEU A 223 13.85 5.17 -1.53
N ASP A 224 13.68 5.23 -0.20
CA ASP A 224 14.25 4.24 0.72
C ASP A 224 13.73 2.83 0.42
N LYS A 225 12.42 2.67 0.16
CA LYS A 225 11.84 1.38 -0.24
C LYS A 225 12.38 0.89 -1.58
N ILE A 226 12.44 1.75 -2.59
CA ILE A 226 12.99 1.42 -3.92
C ILE A 226 14.45 0.98 -3.77
N ARG A 227 15.25 1.67 -2.96
CA ARG A 227 16.65 1.31 -2.68
C ARG A 227 16.78 -0.08 -2.06
N HIS A 228 16.00 -0.37 -1.03
CA HIS A 228 16.11 -1.62 -0.29
C HIS A 228 15.52 -2.81 -1.04
N ALA A 229 14.43 -2.62 -1.78
CA ALA A 229 13.84 -3.68 -2.60
C ALA A 229 14.72 -4.04 -3.80
N ASN A 230 15.47 -3.09 -4.35
CA ASN A 230 16.22 -3.22 -5.61
C ASN A 230 17.74 -3.10 -5.42
N ALA A 231 18.25 -3.52 -4.27
CA ALA A 231 19.67 -3.40 -3.95
C ALA A 231 20.60 -4.09 -4.97
N THR A 232 20.11 -5.13 -5.66
CA THR A 232 20.85 -5.88 -6.68
C THR A 232 20.68 -5.34 -8.11
N SER A 233 19.54 -4.71 -8.44
CA SER A 233 19.22 -4.29 -9.81
C SER A 233 19.62 -2.85 -10.11
N LEU A 234 19.43 -1.92 -9.18
CA LEU A 234 19.77 -0.49 -9.39
C LEU A 234 21.26 -0.22 -9.68
N PRO A 235 22.24 -0.91 -9.04
CA PRO A 235 23.66 -0.68 -9.34
C PRO A 235 24.06 -1.07 -10.77
N LYS A 236 23.27 -1.91 -11.45
CA LYS A 236 23.56 -2.37 -12.82
C LYS A 236 23.15 -1.34 -13.89
N ILE A 237 22.43 -0.29 -13.49
CA ILE A 237 21.87 0.72 -14.40
C ILE A 237 22.61 2.04 -14.18
N ASN A 238 23.35 2.46 -15.21
CA ASN A 238 24.07 3.73 -15.23
C ASN A 238 23.15 4.86 -15.70
N LEU A 239 23.46 6.09 -15.31
CA LEU A 239 22.74 7.28 -15.75
C LEU A 239 23.01 7.57 -17.23
N SER A 240 21.95 7.92 -17.97
CA SER A 240 22.07 8.32 -19.38
C SER A 240 22.56 9.76 -19.55
N LYS A 241 22.27 10.64 -18.58
CA LYS A 241 22.61 12.07 -18.63
C LYS A 241 23.30 12.53 -17.36
N GLU A 242 23.96 13.68 -17.46
CA GLU A 242 24.48 14.38 -16.31
C GLU A 242 23.38 15.21 -15.63
N TYR A 243 23.33 15.14 -14.30
CA TYR A 243 22.34 15.86 -13.51
C TYR A 243 23.01 16.72 -12.45
N VAL A 244 22.55 17.96 -12.32
CA VAL A 244 22.98 18.86 -11.26
C VAL A 244 21.78 19.16 -10.39
N ILE A 245 21.80 18.65 -9.16
CA ILE A 245 20.79 18.96 -8.15
C ILE A 245 21.39 20.03 -7.25
N GLU A 246 20.78 21.21 -7.25
CA GLU A 246 21.17 22.31 -6.37
C GLU A 246 21.15 21.87 -4.92
N SER A 247 21.87 22.54 -4.03
CA SER A 247 21.72 22.32 -2.59
C SER A 247 20.79 23.36 -1.98
N SER A 248 19.85 22.93 -1.14
CA SER A 248 18.94 23.85 -0.44
C SER A 248 19.62 24.64 0.68
N ALA A 249 20.84 24.30 1.09
CA ALA A 249 21.57 24.99 2.16
C ALA A 249 22.59 25.99 1.60
N LYS A 250 22.54 27.24 2.07
CA LYS A 250 23.56 28.26 1.75
C LYS A 250 24.95 27.71 2.08
N GLY A 251 25.83 27.63 1.08
CA GLY A 251 27.22 27.16 1.24
C GLY A 251 27.46 25.66 1.01
N ARG A 252 26.43 24.84 0.72
CA ARG A 252 26.66 23.47 0.23
C ARG A 252 26.78 23.45 -1.29
N ALA A 253 27.80 22.75 -1.79
CA ALA A 253 27.95 22.48 -3.21
C ALA A 253 26.74 21.71 -3.76
N ALA A 254 26.38 21.98 -5.02
CA ALA A 254 25.39 21.20 -5.74
C ALA A 254 25.87 19.74 -5.89
N THR A 255 24.96 18.80 -5.69
CA THR A 255 25.25 17.38 -5.93
C THR A 255 25.17 17.13 -7.44
N LYS A 256 26.33 16.83 -8.03
CA LYS A 256 26.46 16.53 -9.46
C LYS A 256 26.50 15.02 -9.65
N PHE A 257 25.80 14.54 -10.67
CA PHE A 257 25.83 13.16 -11.11
C PHE A 257 26.30 13.14 -12.57
N ASN A 258 27.38 12.40 -12.85
CA ASN A 258 27.86 12.08 -14.19
C ASN A 258 27.29 10.72 -14.67
N THR A 259 27.63 10.35 -15.91
CA THR A 259 27.23 9.08 -16.55
C THR A 259 27.90 7.84 -15.96
N GLN A 260 28.94 8.02 -15.12
CA GLN A 260 29.60 6.91 -14.42
C GLN A 260 28.83 6.50 -13.16
N HIS A 261 27.99 7.37 -12.61
CA HIS A 261 27.15 7.02 -11.47
C HIS A 261 25.98 6.12 -11.87
N THR A 262 25.54 5.34 -10.89
CA THR A 262 24.44 4.38 -11.04
C THR A 262 23.13 4.94 -10.48
N LEU A 263 22.01 4.33 -10.83
CA LEU A 263 20.72 4.66 -10.21
C LEU A 263 20.72 4.41 -8.69
N ALA A 264 21.53 3.48 -8.20
CA ALA A 264 21.68 3.24 -6.77
C ALA A 264 22.31 4.46 -6.06
N ASP A 265 23.29 5.11 -6.70
CA ASP A 265 23.93 6.32 -6.16
C ASP A 265 22.95 7.49 -6.12
N LEU A 266 22.13 7.64 -7.17
CA LEU A 266 21.08 8.66 -7.24
C LEU A 266 20.06 8.50 -6.11
N VAL A 267 19.57 7.28 -5.87
CA VAL A 267 18.57 7.03 -4.81
C VAL A 267 19.17 7.15 -3.40
N LYS A 268 20.48 6.85 -3.25
CA LYS A 268 21.20 6.99 -1.97
C LYS A 268 21.51 8.45 -1.63
N ALA A 269 21.42 9.37 -2.61
CA ALA A 269 21.76 10.77 -2.43
C ALA A 269 20.96 11.43 -1.30
N ASN A 270 21.66 11.96 -0.30
CA ASN A 270 21.03 12.65 0.81
C ASN A 270 20.85 14.13 0.48
N VAL A 271 19.69 14.46 -0.08
CA VAL A 271 19.34 15.83 -0.46
C VAL A 271 18.25 16.39 0.47
N ALA A 272 18.22 17.71 0.57
CA ALA A 272 17.20 18.45 1.31
C ALA A 272 15.79 18.09 0.81
N GLY A 273 14.80 18.16 1.72
CA GLY A 273 13.41 17.74 1.44
C GLY A 273 12.86 18.28 0.13
N ARG A 274 13.02 19.59 -0.11
CA ARG A 274 12.48 20.29 -1.29
C ARG A 274 12.98 19.73 -2.63
N GLN A 275 14.19 19.20 -2.68
CA GLN A 275 14.83 18.71 -3.91
C GLN A 275 14.64 17.20 -4.12
N ARG A 276 14.04 16.49 -3.17
CA ARG A 276 13.77 15.04 -3.31
C ARG A 276 12.80 14.74 -4.46
N GLY A 277 11.91 15.67 -4.77
CA GLY A 277 11.04 15.57 -5.95
C GLY A 277 11.84 15.50 -7.25
N GLN A 278 12.92 16.26 -7.36
CA GLN A 278 13.79 16.26 -8.55
C GLN A 278 14.54 14.94 -8.70
N ILE A 279 15.05 14.36 -7.60
CA ILE A 279 15.66 13.03 -7.61
C ILE A 279 14.67 11.97 -8.12
N LEU A 280 13.44 12.00 -7.60
CA LEU A 280 12.40 11.06 -8.02
C LEU A 280 12.04 11.25 -9.50
N GLN A 281 12.00 12.49 -9.98
CA GLN A 281 11.73 12.78 -11.39
C GLN A 281 12.81 12.19 -12.29
N ILE A 282 14.09 12.45 -11.95
CA ILE A 282 15.23 11.92 -12.68
C ILE A 282 15.21 10.39 -12.69
N LEU A 283 14.92 9.77 -11.53
CA LEU A 283 14.80 8.32 -11.43
C LEU A 283 13.72 7.78 -12.38
N PHE A 284 12.55 8.41 -12.42
CA PHE A 284 11.47 7.99 -13.33
C PHE A 284 11.86 8.15 -14.80
N ASP A 285 12.48 9.28 -15.17
CA ASP A 285 12.86 9.54 -16.55
C ASP A 285 13.97 8.59 -17.03
N GLU A 286 14.95 8.27 -16.17
CA GLU A 286 15.96 7.24 -16.47
C GLU A 286 15.36 5.84 -16.59
N LEU A 287 14.43 5.47 -15.70
CA LEU A 287 13.78 4.16 -15.74
C LEU A 287 12.88 3.98 -16.98
N LEU A 288 12.27 5.05 -17.48
CA LEU A 288 11.50 5.05 -18.73
C LEU A 288 12.38 4.89 -19.97
N ASN A 289 13.57 5.50 -19.96
CA ASN A 289 14.49 5.49 -21.10
C ASN A 289 15.33 4.22 -21.20
N GLN A 290 15.59 3.53 -20.09
CA GLN A 290 16.43 2.34 -20.08
C GLN A 290 15.70 1.08 -20.62
N SER A 291 16.48 0.14 -21.18
CA SER A 291 16.02 -1.13 -21.76
C SER A 291 16.64 -2.38 -21.12
N LYS A 292 17.54 -2.18 -20.16
CA LYS A 292 18.38 -3.21 -19.54
C LYS A 292 17.61 -4.04 -18.53
N ALA A 293 16.77 -3.39 -17.73
CA ALA A 293 16.04 -4.00 -16.63
C ALA A 293 14.52 -3.84 -16.83
N PRO A 294 13.73 -4.90 -16.58
CA PRO A 294 12.29 -4.82 -16.59
C PRO A 294 11.79 -4.10 -15.33
N VAL A 295 10.85 -3.17 -15.48
CA VAL A 295 10.33 -2.32 -14.38
C VAL A 295 8.89 -2.70 -14.05
N PHE A 296 8.67 -3.16 -12.82
CA PHE A 296 7.34 -3.52 -12.31
C PHE A 296 6.85 -2.44 -11.35
N VAL A 297 5.73 -1.81 -11.69
CA VAL A 297 5.07 -0.84 -10.83
C VAL A 297 3.82 -1.47 -10.24
N ALA A 298 3.81 -1.61 -8.91
CA ALA A 298 2.66 -2.14 -8.19
C ALA A 298 2.03 -1.05 -7.33
N VAL A 299 0.73 -0.79 -7.54
CA VAL A 299 -0.03 0.22 -6.78
C VAL A 299 -1.22 -0.44 -6.14
N ASP A 300 -1.24 -0.46 -4.81
CA ASP A 300 -2.34 -1.00 -4.03
C ASP A 300 -3.23 0.11 -3.45
N ASN A 301 -4.49 -0.22 -3.18
CA ASN A 301 -5.57 0.72 -2.89
C ASN A 301 -5.72 1.80 -3.98
N PHE A 302 -5.57 1.43 -5.26
CA PHE A 302 -5.70 2.35 -6.40
C PHE A 302 -7.10 3.00 -6.48
N SER A 303 -8.12 2.32 -5.96
CA SER A 303 -9.48 2.83 -5.75
C SER A 303 -9.53 4.18 -5.04
N ALA A 304 -8.62 4.45 -4.09
CA ALA A 304 -8.57 5.74 -3.41
C ALA A 304 -8.30 6.90 -4.38
N LEU A 305 -7.46 6.69 -5.39
CA LEU A 305 -7.13 7.70 -6.39
C LEU A 305 -8.31 7.96 -7.33
N THR A 306 -9.06 6.94 -7.71
CA THR A 306 -10.23 7.12 -8.60
C THR A 306 -11.45 7.65 -7.86
N ALA A 307 -11.56 7.36 -6.56
CA ALA A 307 -12.68 7.78 -5.72
C ALA A 307 -12.62 9.26 -5.33
N SER A 308 -11.42 9.78 -5.06
CA SER A 308 -11.21 11.16 -4.60
C SER A 308 -10.31 11.93 -5.56
N PRO A 309 -10.85 12.45 -6.68
CA PRO A 309 -10.07 13.21 -7.68
C PRO A 309 -9.55 14.55 -7.16
N GLN A 310 -10.25 15.12 -6.18
CA GLN A 310 -9.77 16.26 -5.41
C GLN A 310 -9.15 15.74 -4.13
N THR A 311 -7.90 16.14 -3.89
CA THR A 311 -7.15 15.74 -2.71
C THR A 311 -7.56 16.56 -1.48
N ALA A 312 -7.19 16.08 -0.29
CA ALA A 312 -7.37 16.85 0.95
C ALA A 312 -6.40 18.05 1.06
N TYR A 313 -5.35 18.07 0.24
CA TYR A 313 -4.38 19.17 0.19
C TYR A 313 -4.99 20.42 -0.44
N ARG A 314 -4.51 21.58 0.00
CA ARG A 314 -5.04 22.90 -0.41
C ARG A 314 -3.95 23.74 -1.04
N ASN A 315 -4.31 24.60 -1.99
CA ASN A 315 -3.40 25.63 -2.49
C ASN A 315 -3.42 26.88 -1.58
N THR A 316 -2.67 27.91 -1.95
CA THR A 316 -2.64 29.21 -1.27
C THR A 316 -4.00 29.92 -1.24
N GLU A 317 -4.87 29.63 -2.21
CA GLU A 317 -6.25 30.14 -2.29
C GLU A 317 -7.27 29.27 -1.53
N ASN A 318 -6.80 28.31 -0.73
CA ASN A 318 -7.64 27.36 0.01
C ASN A 318 -8.57 26.49 -0.88
N LYS A 319 -8.20 26.27 -2.14
CA LYS A 319 -8.88 25.32 -3.05
C LYS A 319 -8.22 23.95 -2.97
N PRO A 320 -9.00 22.85 -3.05
CA PRO A 320 -8.42 21.51 -3.04
C PRO A 320 -7.60 21.28 -4.31
N LEU A 321 -6.42 20.70 -4.14
CA LEU A 321 -5.53 20.37 -5.24
C LEU A 321 -6.01 19.11 -5.98
N TYR A 322 -5.84 19.08 -7.29
CA TYR A 322 -6.26 17.95 -8.11
C TYR A 322 -5.15 16.89 -8.17
N LEU A 323 -5.51 15.62 -8.38
CA LEU A 323 -4.54 14.52 -8.42
C LEU A 323 -3.44 14.68 -9.48
N SER A 324 -3.75 15.26 -10.65
CA SER A 324 -2.74 15.49 -11.68
C SER A 324 -1.71 16.56 -11.31
N ASP A 325 -1.98 17.38 -10.30
CA ASP A 325 -1.08 18.46 -9.89
C ASP A 325 0.07 17.93 -9.03
N PHE A 326 -0.09 16.72 -8.48
CA PHE A 326 0.92 16.05 -7.66
C PHE A 326 1.82 15.15 -8.51
N GLN A 327 3.13 15.18 -8.23
CA GLN A 327 4.14 14.46 -9.01
C GLN A 327 3.88 12.94 -9.07
N ILE A 328 3.69 12.28 -7.91
CA ILE A 328 3.60 10.82 -7.82
C ILE A 328 2.29 10.30 -8.43
N THR A 329 1.16 10.93 -8.09
CA THR A 329 -0.15 10.54 -8.62
C THR A 329 -0.26 10.82 -10.11
N ASN A 330 0.27 11.94 -10.59
CA ASN A 330 0.35 12.21 -12.03
C ASN A 330 1.20 11.16 -12.75
N PHE A 331 2.33 10.76 -12.16
CA PHE A 331 3.14 9.66 -12.70
C PHE A 331 2.36 8.35 -12.80
N ILE A 332 1.65 7.94 -11.74
CA ILE A 332 0.82 6.73 -11.77
C ILE A 332 -0.25 6.83 -12.88
N LEU A 333 -0.98 7.95 -12.96
CA LEU A 333 -2.01 8.14 -13.99
C LEU A 333 -1.44 8.18 -15.42
N SER A 334 -0.21 8.70 -15.59
CA SER A 334 0.47 8.68 -16.88
C SER A 334 0.89 7.26 -17.30
N LEU A 335 1.21 6.40 -16.33
CA LEU A 335 1.47 4.97 -16.58
C LEU A 335 0.19 4.20 -16.89
N THR A 336 -0.92 4.49 -16.19
CA THR A 336 -2.20 3.81 -16.45
C THR A 336 -2.75 4.17 -17.84
N SER A 337 -2.59 5.43 -18.26
CA SER A 337 -3.02 5.91 -19.58
C SER A 337 -2.06 5.57 -20.72
N ALA A 338 -0.93 4.91 -20.43
CA ALA A 338 0.16 4.66 -21.37
C ALA A 338 0.76 5.92 -22.03
N GLN A 339 0.53 7.12 -21.47
CA GLN A 339 1.25 8.32 -21.88
C GLN A 339 2.75 8.20 -21.57
N LYS A 340 3.07 7.55 -20.44
CA LYS A 340 4.41 7.10 -20.11
C LYS A 340 4.41 5.57 -20.08
N SER A 341 5.43 4.95 -20.66
CA SER A 341 5.58 3.50 -20.68
C SER A 341 7.05 3.13 -20.55
N PHE A 342 7.33 2.07 -19.79
CA PHE A 342 8.64 1.44 -19.73
C PHE A 342 8.83 0.55 -20.96
N GLN A 343 10.06 0.48 -21.47
CA GLN A 343 10.38 -0.39 -22.61
C GLN A 343 10.18 -1.88 -22.29
N LYS A 344 10.40 -2.27 -21.04
CA LYS A 344 10.14 -3.61 -20.50
C LYS A 344 9.54 -3.46 -19.11
N GLY A 345 8.43 -4.13 -18.86
CA GLY A 345 7.80 -4.12 -17.54
C GLY A 345 6.29 -4.21 -17.55
N ALA A 346 5.70 -4.03 -16.36
CA ALA A 346 4.25 -4.06 -16.17
C ALA A 346 3.79 -3.06 -15.11
N VAL A 347 2.53 -2.66 -15.23
CA VAL A 347 1.83 -1.84 -14.24
C VAL A 347 0.67 -2.66 -13.69
N ILE A 348 0.76 -3.00 -12.41
CA ILE A 348 -0.22 -3.85 -11.72
C ILE A 348 -0.88 -3.03 -10.64
N LEU A 349 -2.18 -2.82 -10.79
CA LEU A 349 -3.01 -2.03 -9.89
C LEU A 349 -3.90 -2.97 -9.08
N SER A 350 -4.17 -2.63 -7.82
CA SER A 350 -5.11 -3.36 -6.97
C SER A 350 -6.14 -2.39 -6.40
N THR A 351 -7.42 -2.76 -6.51
CA THR A 351 -8.51 -2.03 -5.87
C THR A 351 -8.65 -2.44 -4.41
N SER A 352 -9.07 -1.51 -3.56
CA SER A 352 -9.56 -1.79 -2.21
C SER A 352 -11.06 -1.52 -2.14
N ALA A 353 -11.76 -2.37 -1.40
CA ALA A 353 -13.18 -2.17 -1.11
C ALA A 353 -13.41 -1.31 0.16
N ASP A 354 -12.36 -1.01 0.91
CA ASP A 354 -12.45 -0.10 2.07
C ASP A 354 -12.57 1.37 1.63
N ASP A 355 -12.12 1.67 0.40
CA ASP A 355 -12.28 2.99 -0.20
C ASP A 355 -13.71 3.18 -0.75
N ARG A 356 -14.12 4.43 -0.96
CA ARG A 356 -15.43 4.76 -1.52
C ARG A 356 -15.59 4.14 -2.92
N ASN A 357 -16.65 3.35 -3.09
CA ASN A 357 -17.01 2.83 -4.40
C ASN A 357 -17.46 3.98 -5.32
N THR A 358 -16.85 4.09 -6.50
CA THR A 358 -17.18 5.11 -7.50
C THR A 358 -17.32 4.49 -8.88
N LEU A 359 -18.20 5.07 -9.69
CA LEU A 359 -18.45 4.57 -11.04
C LEU A 359 -17.22 4.77 -11.95
N THR A 360 -16.37 5.76 -11.63
CA THR A 360 -15.14 6.12 -12.37
C THR A 360 -14.27 4.92 -12.70
N LEU A 361 -13.96 4.07 -11.72
CA LEU A 361 -13.08 2.92 -11.91
C LEU A 361 -13.76 1.88 -12.82
N ASN A 362 -15.01 1.51 -12.53
CA ASN A 362 -15.74 0.52 -13.30
C ASN A 362 -15.95 0.97 -14.76
N THR A 363 -16.23 2.26 -14.99
CA THR A 363 -16.35 2.81 -16.34
C THR A 363 -15.03 2.87 -17.08
N GLY A 364 -13.94 3.24 -16.38
CA GLY A 364 -12.62 3.32 -17.00
C GLY A 364 -12.05 1.96 -17.38
N LEU A 365 -12.44 0.91 -16.64
CA LEU A 365 -12.08 -0.49 -16.93
C LEU A 365 -13.04 -1.17 -17.92
N GLY A 366 -14.09 -0.48 -18.38
CA GLY A 366 -15.09 -1.04 -19.30
C GLY A 366 -16.08 -2.03 -18.66
N LEU A 367 -16.13 -2.11 -17.32
CA LEU A 367 -17.03 -3.01 -16.58
C LEU A 367 -18.45 -2.46 -16.44
N ALA A 368 -18.62 -1.13 -16.51
CA ALA A 368 -19.91 -0.46 -16.39
C ALA A 368 -20.04 0.66 -17.42
N GLN A 369 -21.25 0.86 -17.93
CA GLN A 369 -21.56 2.01 -18.78
C GLN A 369 -22.11 3.15 -17.93
N ALA A 370 -21.60 4.36 -18.17
CA ALA A 370 -22.08 5.56 -17.49
C ALA A 370 -23.14 6.29 -18.30
N GLY A 371 -24.19 6.75 -17.62
CA GLY A 371 -25.15 7.68 -18.21
C GLY A 371 -24.53 9.05 -18.50
N PRO A 372 -24.98 9.75 -19.56
CA PRO A 372 -24.45 11.04 -19.99
C PRO A 372 -24.67 12.17 -18.98
N TYR A 373 -25.58 12.01 -18.02
CA TYR A 373 -25.88 13.01 -16.97
C TYR A 373 -25.33 12.61 -15.59
N THR A 374 -24.48 11.58 -15.52
CA THR A 374 -23.86 11.18 -14.23
C THR A 374 -23.02 12.33 -13.69
N PRO A 375 -23.23 12.77 -12.44
CA PRO A 375 -22.53 13.93 -11.91
C PRO A 375 -21.04 13.64 -11.65
N GLN A 376 -20.21 14.68 -11.74
CA GLN A 376 -18.75 14.59 -11.66
C GLN A 376 -18.22 13.93 -10.38
N TYR A 377 -18.94 14.07 -9.26
CA TYR A 377 -18.55 13.46 -7.98
C TYR A 377 -18.75 11.93 -7.95
N LYS A 378 -19.62 11.38 -8.80
CA LYS A 378 -19.80 9.92 -8.96
C LYS A 378 -18.91 9.36 -10.06
N LEU A 379 -18.71 10.15 -11.13
CA LEU A 379 -17.94 9.78 -12.30
C LEU A 379 -17.05 10.93 -12.73
N ASN A 380 -15.74 10.76 -12.56
CA ASN A 380 -14.77 11.65 -13.16
C ASN A 380 -14.34 11.13 -14.53
N ARG A 381 -14.90 11.70 -15.60
CA ARG A 381 -14.61 11.28 -16.97
C ARG A 381 -13.13 11.37 -17.36
N ARG A 382 -12.42 12.39 -16.85
CA ARG A 382 -10.99 12.60 -17.16
C ARG A 382 -10.12 11.47 -16.61
N ILE A 383 -10.42 10.98 -15.41
CA ILE A 383 -9.72 9.83 -14.83
C ILE A 383 -10.19 8.53 -15.49
N ALA A 384 -11.48 8.38 -15.76
CA ALA A 384 -12.00 7.21 -16.45
C ALA A 384 -11.31 7.01 -17.82
N SER A 385 -11.13 8.07 -18.61
CA SER A 385 -10.41 7.99 -19.89
C SER A 385 -8.94 7.61 -19.75
N GLN A 386 -8.31 7.90 -18.61
CA GLN A 386 -6.92 7.52 -18.33
C GLN A 386 -6.76 6.05 -17.94
N LEU A 387 -7.85 5.32 -17.73
CA LEU A 387 -7.84 3.88 -17.46
C LEU A 387 -8.10 3.05 -18.72
N ASN A 388 -8.37 3.69 -19.86
CA ASN A 388 -8.57 3.00 -21.11
C ASN A 388 -7.35 2.15 -21.48
N GLY A 389 -7.60 0.87 -21.76
CA GLY A 389 -6.56 -0.12 -22.10
C GLY A 389 -5.94 -0.85 -20.91
N VAL A 390 -6.37 -0.57 -19.67
CA VAL A 390 -6.03 -1.38 -18.50
C VAL A 390 -6.95 -2.60 -18.46
N LYS A 391 -6.38 -3.81 -18.43
CA LYS A 391 -7.16 -5.07 -18.39
C LYS A 391 -7.63 -5.36 -16.95
N PRO A 392 -8.94 -5.47 -16.69
CA PRO A 392 -9.43 -5.91 -15.39
C PRO A 392 -9.22 -7.42 -15.22
N ILE A 393 -8.68 -7.83 -14.08
CA ILE A 393 -8.71 -9.23 -13.62
C ILE A 393 -9.63 -9.27 -12.41
N GLU A 394 -10.75 -9.98 -12.57
CA GLU A 394 -11.70 -10.20 -11.49
C GLU A 394 -11.23 -11.33 -10.60
N VAL A 395 -11.11 -11.06 -9.30
CA VAL A 395 -10.67 -12.01 -8.30
C VAL A 395 -11.88 -12.74 -7.75
N SER A 396 -11.96 -14.05 -8.01
CA SER A 396 -13.10 -14.89 -7.61
C SER A 396 -13.08 -15.27 -6.12
N LYS A 397 -14.12 -15.95 -5.64
CA LYS A 397 -14.14 -16.58 -4.31
C LYS A 397 -13.39 -17.90 -4.34
N LEU A 398 -12.95 -18.37 -3.18
CA LEU A 398 -12.29 -19.67 -3.06
C LEU A 398 -13.28 -20.79 -3.37
N THR A 399 -12.79 -21.85 -4.02
CA THR A 399 -13.56 -23.08 -4.19
C THR A 399 -13.55 -23.90 -2.91
N LYS A 400 -14.47 -24.88 -2.79
CA LYS A 400 -14.54 -25.76 -1.62
C LYS A 400 -13.22 -26.51 -1.38
N ASP A 401 -12.58 -26.96 -2.46
CA ASP A 401 -11.31 -27.69 -2.40
C ASP A 401 -10.18 -26.80 -1.89
N GLN A 402 -10.10 -25.57 -2.39
CA GLN A 402 -9.14 -24.56 -1.94
C GLN A 402 -9.31 -24.22 -0.45
N VAL A 403 -10.57 -24.12 0.00
CA VAL A 403 -10.86 -23.91 1.43
C VAL A 403 -10.46 -25.13 2.25
N SER A 404 -10.70 -26.35 1.77
CA SER A 404 -10.26 -27.58 2.44
C SER A 404 -8.74 -27.63 2.62
N SER A 405 -7.98 -27.28 1.58
CA SER A 405 -6.51 -27.20 1.66
C SER A 405 -6.02 -26.14 2.65
N LEU A 406 -6.66 -24.95 2.66
CA LEU A 406 -6.32 -23.90 3.63
C LEU A 406 -6.67 -24.28 5.06
N VAL A 407 -7.82 -24.91 5.27
CA VAL A 407 -8.28 -25.36 6.59
C VAL A 407 -7.34 -26.44 7.13
N GLY A 408 -6.90 -27.39 6.30
CA GLY A 408 -5.89 -28.38 6.70
C GLY A 408 -4.60 -27.72 7.19
N VAL A 409 -4.05 -26.77 6.44
CA VAL A 409 -2.82 -26.05 6.85
C VAL A 409 -3.02 -25.20 8.11
N LEU A 410 -4.21 -24.61 8.30
CA LEU A 410 -4.54 -23.87 9.52
C LEU A 410 -4.70 -24.80 10.74
N ALA A 411 -5.21 -26.01 10.54
CA ALA A 411 -5.29 -27.04 11.58
C ALA A 411 -3.89 -27.53 11.98
N ASP A 412 -3.02 -27.78 11.01
CA ASP A 412 -1.62 -28.14 11.24
C ASP A 412 -0.83 -27.03 11.96
N ALA A 413 -1.22 -25.77 11.75
CA ALA A 413 -0.64 -24.63 12.43
C ALA A 413 -1.18 -24.40 13.85
N GLY A 414 -2.15 -25.21 14.30
CA GLY A 414 -2.77 -25.07 15.62
C GLY A 414 -3.64 -23.82 15.77
N ALA A 415 -4.18 -23.29 14.66
CA ALA A 415 -5.01 -22.08 14.69
C ALA A 415 -6.45 -22.35 15.21
N PHE A 416 -6.89 -23.60 15.18
CA PHE A 416 -8.23 -23.99 15.63
C PHE A 416 -8.27 -24.31 17.13
N ARG A 417 -9.46 -24.17 17.72
CA ARG A 417 -9.72 -24.61 19.09
C ARG A 417 -9.75 -26.14 19.16
N ALA A 418 -9.26 -26.69 20.27
CA ALA A 418 -9.29 -28.13 20.51
C ALA A 418 -10.72 -28.71 20.42
N ASP A 419 -11.71 -27.97 20.91
CA ASP A 419 -13.13 -28.37 20.88
C ASP A 419 -13.65 -28.56 19.44
N GLU A 420 -13.31 -27.64 18.54
CA GLU A 420 -13.76 -27.69 17.14
C GLU A 420 -13.12 -28.87 16.38
N LEU A 421 -11.86 -29.20 16.70
CA LEU A 421 -11.12 -30.31 16.10
C LEU A 421 -11.62 -31.67 16.60
N GLN A 422 -12.11 -31.76 17.83
CA GLN A 422 -12.63 -33.01 18.39
C GLN A 422 -14.05 -33.33 17.92
N GLN A 423 -14.88 -32.31 17.70
CA GLN A 423 -16.29 -32.48 17.36
C GLN A 423 -16.54 -32.77 15.88
N ASN A 424 -15.65 -32.31 14.99
CA ASN A 424 -15.88 -32.34 13.54
C ASN A 424 -14.78 -33.10 12.80
N THR A 425 -15.14 -33.78 11.72
CA THR A 425 -14.14 -34.26 10.75
C THR A 425 -13.58 -33.09 9.94
N MET A 426 -12.39 -33.24 9.36
CA MET A 426 -11.77 -32.18 8.55
C MET A 426 -12.66 -31.70 7.39
N GLU A 427 -13.36 -32.62 6.74
CA GLU A 427 -14.28 -32.29 5.65
C GLU A 427 -15.51 -31.52 6.12
N GLN A 428 -16.08 -31.89 7.28
CA GLN A 428 -17.19 -31.19 7.89
C GLN A 428 -16.79 -29.78 8.33
N LEU A 429 -15.60 -29.66 8.94
CA LEU A 429 -15.00 -28.39 9.34
C LEU A 429 -14.81 -27.48 8.12
N ALA A 430 -14.23 -28.01 7.03
CA ALA A 430 -14.04 -27.26 5.79
C ALA A 430 -15.38 -26.79 5.19
N ALA A 431 -16.40 -27.66 5.16
CA ALA A 431 -17.73 -27.29 4.68
C ALA A 431 -18.41 -26.23 5.55
N GLN A 432 -18.30 -26.34 6.88
CA GLN A 432 -18.85 -25.35 7.82
C GLN A 432 -18.18 -23.99 7.63
N LYS A 433 -16.84 -23.95 7.58
CA LYS A 433 -16.10 -22.69 7.42
C LYS A 433 -16.28 -22.11 6.00
N TYR A 434 -16.51 -22.93 4.98
CA TYR A 434 -16.90 -22.47 3.64
C TYR A 434 -18.23 -21.69 3.66
N VAL A 435 -19.23 -22.19 4.39
CA VAL A 435 -20.52 -21.51 4.54
C VAL A 435 -20.37 -20.22 5.37
N LEU A 436 -19.68 -20.29 6.51
CA LEU A 436 -19.47 -19.13 7.40
C LEU A 436 -18.71 -17.98 6.70
N SER A 437 -17.79 -18.31 5.80
CA SER A 437 -17.05 -17.32 5.02
C SER A 437 -17.84 -16.72 3.85
N GLY A 438 -19.14 -17.01 3.70
CA GLY A 438 -19.97 -16.46 2.63
C GLY A 438 -19.58 -17.02 1.25
N ASN A 439 -19.49 -18.34 1.17
CA ASN A 439 -19.08 -19.11 -0.01
C ASN A 439 -17.62 -18.88 -0.41
N GLY A 440 -16.71 -18.86 0.56
CA GLY A 440 -15.27 -18.85 0.31
C GLY A 440 -14.62 -17.46 0.21
N ASN A 441 -15.04 -16.47 1.01
CA ASN A 441 -14.26 -15.24 1.17
C ASN A 441 -13.04 -15.49 2.10
N PRO A 442 -11.79 -15.35 1.63
CA PRO A 442 -10.59 -15.63 2.42
C PRO A 442 -10.50 -14.85 3.74
N LEU A 443 -10.86 -13.57 3.74
CA LEU A 443 -10.75 -12.74 4.96
C LEU A 443 -11.76 -13.19 6.02
N GLU A 444 -13.00 -13.42 5.61
CA GLU A 444 -14.04 -13.88 6.54
C GLU A 444 -13.80 -15.33 6.98
N LEU A 445 -13.20 -16.16 6.12
CA LEU A 445 -12.73 -17.49 6.49
C LEU A 445 -11.71 -17.40 7.64
N ILE A 446 -10.64 -16.61 7.48
CA ILE A 446 -9.61 -16.45 8.52
C ILE A 446 -10.21 -15.87 9.80
N ARG A 447 -11.14 -14.90 9.71
CA ARG A 447 -11.85 -14.36 10.88
C ARG A 447 -12.68 -15.43 11.59
N SER A 448 -13.36 -16.29 10.84
CA SER A 448 -14.15 -17.39 11.41
C SER A 448 -13.31 -18.46 12.14
N VAL A 449 -12.00 -18.49 11.87
CA VAL A 449 -11.04 -19.39 12.53
C VAL A 449 -10.37 -18.68 13.72
N VAL A 450 -9.84 -17.48 13.51
CA VAL A 450 -8.94 -16.81 14.46
C VAL A 450 -9.67 -15.86 15.42
N MET A 451 -10.74 -15.20 14.96
CA MET A 451 -11.39 -14.11 15.69
C MET A 451 -12.75 -14.49 16.28
N TYR A 452 -13.31 -15.63 15.87
CA TYR A 452 -14.58 -16.10 16.39
C TYR A 452 -14.36 -16.75 17.76
N LEU A 453 -14.74 -16.03 18.81
CA LEU A 453 -14.72 -16.48 20.21
C LEU A 453 -16.11 -16.89 20.67
#